data_AF-A0A2R6CG25-F1
#
_entry.id   AF-A0A2R6CG25-F1
#
_cell.length_a   1.000
_cell.length_b   1.000
_cell.length_c   1.000
_cell.angle_alpha   90.00
_cell.angle_beta   90.00
_cell.angle_gamma   90.00
#
_symmetry.space_group_name_H-M   'P 1'
#
loop_
_entity.id
_entity.type
_entity.pdbx_description
1 polymer ?
#
loop_
_entity_poly.entity_id
_entity_poly.type
_entity_poly.pdbx_seq_one_letter_code
_entity_poly.pdbx_strand_id
1 'polypeptide(L)'
;MSDDDHEQDQQTDETEEHRETDSLTEIGGVDEETAEQLRAAGYESPGHLSAANQEQLAAVDGGSTALAARIKAETDALEVDEEIESEVDEFGTDSEESEEDADGSAGSAEADETGKTDDTPEITELTDISGVGEAKAEGLREAGYATVDQVRGADQDELADVDGVGMALAARIKADVGDVEITEEVEAEVEEEEEPEEEEDLETELRPRGLVEKTPDLDEETERLLAQRRAVENPSFERQDHHKKKRIPSSWRRLRGDRSKRRRGVKGKGADVDPGYPSPEAVRGLHPSGFEEVRVHRPADLDGVDGDRQAVRIAASVGARKRERIEEQAEDAGIRVLNPTYEEVVVE
;
A
#
# COMPACT_ATOMS: atom_id res chain seq x y z
N MET A 1 73.07 -1.90 -25.59
CA MET A 1 72.40 -3.03 -24.94
C MET A 1 71.22 -2.42 -24.22
N SER A 2 70.07 -2.34 -24.89
CA SER A 2 69.10 -3.44 -25.01
C SER A 2 68.42 -3.67 -23.68
N ASP A 3 67.12 -3.80 -23.54
CA ASP A 3 65.90 -3.70 -24.35
C ASP A 3 64.79 -3.83 -23.27
N ASP A 4 63.53 -3.51 -23.62
CA ASP A 4 62.31 -4.03 -23.00
C ASP A 4 62.01 -3.69 -21.51
N ASP A 5 60.90 -3.03 -21.16
CA ASP A 5 59.47 -3.41 -21.30
C ASP A 5 58.94 -3.71 -19.90
N HIS A 6 58.10 -2.81 -19.37
CA HIS A 6 56.79 -3.16 -18.83
C HIS A 6 56.07 -1.88 -18.37
N GLU A 7 55.28 -1.33 -19.29
CA GLU A 7 54.00 -0.72 -18.94
C GLU A 7 53.20 -1.77 -18.17
N GLN A 8 52.76 -1.46 -16.95
CA GLN A 8 51.71 -2.24 -16.29
C GLN A 8 50.51 -1.32 -16.11
N ASP A 9 49.46 -1.72 -16.81
CA ASP A 9 48.10 -1.25 -16.80
C ASP A 9 47.62 -0.89 -15.39
N GLN A 10 47.07 0.33 -15.26
CA GLN A 10 46.12 0.63 -14.21
C GLN A 10 44.79 -0.02 -14.58
N GLN A 11 44.64 -1.27 -14.17
CA GLN A 11 43.35 -1.96 -14.18
C GLN A 11 42.51 -1.36 -13.03
N THR A 12 41.77 -0.30 -13.33
CA THR A 12 40.63 0.11 -12.50
C THR A 12 39.59 -0.97 -12.64
N ASP A 13 39.32 -1.64 -11.53
CA ASP A 13 38.23 -2.60 -11.32
C ASP A 13 36.91 -1.88 -11.64
N GLU A 14 36.43 -2.05 -12.88
CA GLU A 14 35.07 -1.73 -13.27
C GLU A 14 34.16 -2.68 -12.51
N THR A 15 33.48 -2.16 -11.50
CA THR A 15 32.38 -2.86 -10.85
C THR A 15 31.21 -2.92 -11.85
N GLU A 16 31.27 -3.90 -12.74
CA GLU A 16 30.14 -4.38 -13.55
C GLU A 16 29.32 -5.32 -12.68
N GLU A 17 28.26 -4.80 -12.06
CA GLU A 17 27.00 -5.49 -11.79
C GLU A 17 26.05 -4.45 -11.17
N HIS A 18 25.50 -3.58 -12.04
CA HIS A 18 24.25 -2.78 -11.93
C HIS A 18 24.26 -1.70 -13.04
N ARG A 19 24.50 -2.08 -14.31
CA ARG A 19 24.43 -1.18 -15.49
C ARG A 19 23.33 -1.61 -16.45
N GLU A 20 22.08 -1.69 -16.01
CA GLU A 20 20.97 -1.96 -16.94
C GLU A 20 19.74 -1.05 -16.83
N THR A 21 19.71 0.00 -15.98
CA THR A 21 18.60 0.97 -15.97
C THR A 21 19.00 2.38 -15.49
N ASP A 22 20.11 2.94 -15.94
CA ASP A 22 20.47 4.33 -15.58
C ASP A 22 19.98 5.36 -16.62
N SER A 23 19.49 4.91 -17.78
CA SER A 23 19.07 5.84 -18.84
C SER A 23 17.57 6.07 -18.85
N LEU A 24 17.15 7.35 -18.85
CA LEU A 24 15.73 7.75 -18.90
C LEU A 24 14.99 7.22 -20.14
N THR A 25 15.73 6.93 -21.22
CA THR A 25 15.19 6.45 -22.50
C THR A 25 14.88 4.95 -22.51
N GLU A 26 15.25 4.21 -21.47
CA GLU A 26 14.84 2.81 -21.29
C GLU A 26 13.41 2.69 -20.73
N ILE A 27 12.85 3.78 -20.21
CA ILE A 27 11.47 3.82 -19.71
C ILE A 27 10.49 3.86 -20.88
N GLY A 28 9.49 2.98 -20.84
CA GLY A 28 8.51 2.80 -21.90
C GLY A 28 7.81 4.10 -22.31
N GLY A 29 8.11 4.59 -23.52
CA GLY A 29 7.47 5.78 -24.10
C GLY A 29 8.21 7.09 -23.87
N VAL A 30 9.37 7.08 -23.23
CA VAL A 30 10.27 8.24 -23.13
C VAL A 30 11.22 8.24 -24.34
N ASP A 31 10.97 9.13 -25.31
CA ASP A 31 11.91 9.41 -26.39
C ASP A 31 13.03 10.38 -25.95
N GLU A 32 14.06 10.57 -26.77
CA GLU A 32 15.21 11.41 -26.42
C GLU A 32 14.82 12.89 -26.20
N GLU A 33 13.82 13.39 -26.91
CA GLU A 33 13.33 14.76 -26.74
C GLU A 33 12.65 14.92 -25.37
N THR A 34 11.81 13.96 -25.01
CA THR A 34 11.17 13.89 -23.68
C THR A 34 12.21 13.70 -22.56
N ALA A 35 13.24 12.88 -22.80
CA ALA A 35 14.33 12.69 -21.84
C ALA A 35 15.14 13.98 -21.63
N GLU A 36 15.39 14.76 -22.68
CA GLU A 36 16.03 16.08 -22.57
C GLU A 36 15.16 17.06 -21.77
N GLN A 37 13.85 17.05 -21.95
CA GLN A 37 12.90 17.89 -21.21
C GLN A 37 12.84 17.51 -19.72
N LEU A 38 12.84 16.21 -19.41
CA LEU A 38 12.89 15.71 -18.03
C LEU A 38 14.20 16.10 -17.32
N ARG A 39 15.35 15.98 -18.00
CA ARG A 39 16.64 16.47 -17.48
C ARG A 39 16.64 17.97 -17.27
N ALA A 40 16.05 18.74 -18.19
CA ALA A 40 15.94 20.20 -18.07
C ALA A 40 15.03 20.61 -16.89
N ALA A 41 14.08 19.76 -16.51
CA ALA A 41 13.23 19.92 -15.34
C ALA A 41 13.86 19.38 -14.04
N GLY A 42 15.09 18.84 -14.09
CA GLY A 42 15.84 18.34 -12.93
C GLY A 42 15.69 16.85 -12.65
N TYR A 43 14.97 16.09 -13.48
CA TYR A 43 14.85 14.64 -13.34
C TYR A 43 15.97 13.95 -14.13
N GLU A 44 17.14 13.79 -13.50
CA GLU A 44 18.33 13.25 -14.19
C GLU A 44 18.38 11.71 -14.21
N SER A 45 17.64 11.04 -13.33
CA SER A 45 17.67 9.57 -13.20
C SER A 45 16.25 8.98 -12.99
N PRO A 46 16.05 7.67 -13.23
CA PRO A 46 14.78 7.01 -12.94
C PRO A 46 14.35 7.11 -11.47
N GLY A 47 15.30 7.21 -10.53
CA GLY A 47 15.02 7.45 -9.11
C GLY A 47 14.43 8.85 -8.84
N HIS A 48 14.82 9.87 -9.62
CA HIS A 48 14.17 11.18 -9.56
C HIS A 48 12.73 11.12 -10.06
N LEU A 49 12.45 10.29 -11.08
CA LEU A 49 11.10 10.10 -11.62
C LEU A 49 10.18 9.32 -10.67
N SER A 50 10.72 8.36 -9.89
CA SER A 50 9.95 7.67 -8.85
C SER A 50 9.62 8.57 -7.67
N ALA A 51 10.48 9.53 -7.32
CA ALA A 51 10.20 10.51 -6.27
C ALA A 51 9.13 11.53 -6.68
N ALA A 52 9.06 11.88 -7.96
CA ALA A 52 8.07 12.82 -8.49
C ALA A 52 6.63 12.28 -8.44
N ASN A 53 5.67 13.18 -8.24
CA ASN A 53 4.25 12.88 -8.37
C ASN A 53 3.77 12.98 -9.84
N GLN A 54 2.63 12.38 -10.15
CA GLN A 54 2.12 12.32 -11.54
C GLN A 54 1.84 13.71 -12.13
N GLU A 55 1.45 14.69 -11.31
CA GLU A 55 1.15 16.05 -11.75
C GLU A 55 2.43 16.81 -12.12
N GLN A 56 3.51 16.63 -11.35
CA GLN A 56 4.84 17.18 -11.60
C GLN A 56 5.42 16.65 -12.91
N LEU A 57 5.27 15.35 -13.17
CA LEU A 57 5.71 14.72 -14.42
C LEU A 57 4.85 15.15 -15.62
N ALA A 58 3.55 15.37 -15.43
CA ALA A 58 2.64 15.86 -16.47
C ALA A 58 2.82 17.36 -16.77
N ALA A 59 3.43 18.12 -15.86
CA ALA A 59 3.71 19.55 -16.04
C ALA A 59 4.99 19.84 -16.86
N VAL A 60 5.83 18.83 -17.10
CA VAL A 60 7.01 18.95 -17.96
C VAL A 60 6.56 19.13 -19.41
N ASP A 61 7.19 20.06 -20.14
CA ASP A 61 6.93 20.28 -21.56
C ASP A 61 7.10 18.94 -22.32
N GLY A 62 6.15 18.55 -23.17
CA GLY A 62 6.13 17.22 -23.82
C GLY A 62 5.53 16.07 -22.98
N GLY A 63 5.31 16.26 -21.68
CA GLY A 63 4.68 15.30 -20.77
C GLY A 63 3.16 15.22 -20.97
N SER A 64 2.65 14.11 -21.51
CA SER A 64 1.20 13.84 -21.46
C SER A 64 0.80 13.19 -20.14
N THR A 65 -0.43 13.40 -19.67
CA THR A 65 -0.96 12.74 -18.46
C THR A 65 -0.88 11.21 -18.53
N ALA A 66 -1.03 10.65 -19.74
CA ALA A 66 -0.89 9.22 -20.01
C ALA A 66 0.59 8.75 -19.95
N LEU A 67 1.53 9.58 -20.39
CA LEU A 67 2.97 9.30 -20.29
C LEU A 67 3.44 9.38 -18.83
N ALA A 68 3.01 10.40 -18.08
CA ALA A 68 3.29 10.52 -16.65
C ALA A 68 2.77 9.32 -15.84
N ALA A 69 1.54 8.86 -16.13
CA ALA A 69 0.97 7.65 -15.51
C ALA A 69 1.81 6.40 -15.80
N ARG A 70 2.30 6.25 -17.05
CA ARG A 70 3.13 5.11 -17.46
C ARG A 70 4.51 5.15 -16.80
N ILE A 71 5.17 6.30 -16.81
CA ILE A 71 6.47 6.50 -16.15
C ILE A 71 6.34 6.13 -14.67
N LYS A 72 5.33 6.65 -13.97
CA LYS A 72 5.10 6.38 -12.55
C LYS A 72 4.86 4.89 -12.27
N ALA A 73 4.04 4.23 -13.08
CA ALA A 73 3.79 2.80 -12.95
C ALA A 73 5.03 1.92 -13.20
N GLU A 74 5.97 2.39 -14.04
CA GLU A 74 7.20 1.67 -14.37
C GLU A 74 8.32 1.93 -13.35
N THR A 75 8.38 3.14 -12.76
CA THR A 75 9.42 3.53 -11.79
C THR A 75 9.06 3.28 -10.33
N ASP A 76 7.77 3.14 -9.96
CA ASP A 76 7.34 2.83 -8.58
C ASP A 76 7.80 1.45 -8.06
N ALA A 77 8.37 0.62 -8.94
CA ALA A 77 9.00 -0.65 -8.58
C ALA A 77 10.46 -0.52 -8.10
N LEU A 78 11.06 0.67 -8.20
CA LEU A 78 12.44 0.94 -7.79
C LEU A 78 12.45 1.48 -6.35
N GLU A 79 13.26 0.87 -5.47
CA GLU A 79 13.46 1.36 -4.11
C GLU A 79 14.21 2.70 -4.14
N VAL A 80 13.64 3.73 -3.50
CA VAL A 80 14.19 5.09 -3.47
C VAL A 80 15.29 5.19 -2.41
N ASP A 81 16.48 5.67 -2.80
CA ASP A 81 17.53 6.04 -1.87
C ASP A 81 17.21 7.39 -1.19
N GLU A 82 17.27 7.46 0.15
CA GLU A 82 16.99 8.66 0.98
C GLU A 82 17.80 9.91 0.56
N GLU A 83 18.89 9.76 -0.20
CA GLU A 83 19.72 10.86 -0.70
C GLU A 83 19.05 11.61 -1.87
N ILE A 84 18.25 10.91 -2.70
CA ILE A 84 17.54 11.47 -3.87
C ILE A 84 16.33 12.32 -3.44
N GLU A 85 15.61 11.89 -2.38
CA GLU A 85 14.47 12.64 -1.85
C GLU A 85 14.88 14.08 -1.45
N SER A 86 16.07 14.25 -0.86
CA SER A 86 16.56 15.56 -0.43
C SER A 86 16.99 16.49 -1.58
N GLU A 87 17.29 15.95 -2.75
CA GLU A 87 17.71 16.74 -3.93
C GLU A 87 16.49 17.27 -4.71
N VAL A 88 15.38 16.51 -4.73
CA VAL A 88 14.12 16.93 -5.38
C VAL A 88 13.42 18.07 -4.63
N ASP A 89 13.49 18.07 -3.29
CA ASP A 89 12.93 19.15 -2.46
C ASP A 89 13.69 20.49 -2.60
N GLU A 90 14.97 20.49 -3.03
CA GLU A 90 15.77 21.73 -3.15
C GLU A 90 15.47 22.53 -4.43
N PHE A 91 14.91 21.90 -5.47
CA PHE A 91 14.68 22.54 -6.78
C PHE A 91 13.23 22.99 -7.03
N GLY A 92 12.32 22.77 -6.07
CA GLY A 92 10.92 23.18 -6.13
C GLY A 92 10.62 24.49 -5.38
N THR A 93 10.65 25.62 -6.10
CA THR A 93 9.88 26.85 -5.83
C THR A 93 10.01 27.51 -4.44
N ASP A 94 10.82 28.57 -4.40
CA ASP A 94 10.73 29.74 -3.51
C ASP A 94 9.29 30.28 -3.47
N SER A 95 8.52 29.93 -2.42
CA SER A 95 7.27 30.61 -2.10
C SER A 95 7.09 30.63 -0.58
N GLU A 96 7.19 31.83 -0.04
CA GLU A 96 7.37 32.17 1.36
C GLU A 96 6.32 31.58 2.31
N GLU A 97 6.81 31.08 3.46
CA GLU A 97 6.03 30.72 4.63
C GLU A 97 5.26 31.93 5.19
N SER A 98 3.98 31.73 5.52
CA SER A 98 3.33 32.48 6.59
C SER A 98 2.36 31.57 7.33
N GLU A 99 2.77 31.11 8.50
CA GLU A 99 1.90 30.54 9.52
C GLU A 99 1.14 31.66 10.24
N GLU A 100 -0.19 31.53 10.39
CA GLU A 100 -0.91 32.04 11.56
C GLU A 100 -2.05 31.06 11.92
N ASP A 101 -1.96 30.54 13.15
CA ASP A 101 -3.00 29.85 13.90
C ASP A 101 -4.30 30.67 14.01
N ALA A 102 -5.47 30.02 13.92
CA ALA A 102 -6.61 30.26 14.83
C ALA A 102 -7.79 29.31 14.54
N ASP A 103 -8.09 28.48 15.55
CA ASP A 103 -9.38 28.27 16.22
C ASP A 103 -10.70 28.06 15.42
N GLY A 104 -11.46 27.08 15.88
CA GLY A 104 -12.61 26.50 15.19
C GLY A 104 -13.91 27.30 15.20
N SER A 105 -14.87 26.85 14.39
CA SER A 105 -16.30 26.87 14.71
C SER A 105 -17.08 26.13 13.62
N ALA A 106 -18.09 25.38 14.08
CA ALA A 106 -19.16 24.78 13.30
C ALA A 106 -19.87 25.78 12.36
N GLY A 107 -20.39 25.28 11.24
CA GLY A 107 -21.25 26.05 10.34
C GLY A 107 -21.81 25.23 9.19
N SER A 108 -23.10 24.87 9.33
CA SER A 108 -24.08 24.37 8.37
C SER A 108 -23.75 24.51 6.87
N ALA A 109 -23.99 23.41 6.14
CA ALA A 109 -24.19 23.43 4.70
C ALA A 109 -25.51 24.13 4.37
N GLU A 110 -25.44 25.17 3.55
CA GLU A 110 -26.56 25.77 2.83
C GLU A 110 -26.13 25.78 1.36
N ALA A 111 -26.90 25.08 0.52
CA ALA A 111 -26.73 25.07 -0.92
C ALA A 111 -27.42 26.32 -1.49
N ASP A 112 -26.64 27.18 -2.15
CA ASP A 112 -27.13 28.39 -2.82
C ASP A 112 -27.66 28.03 -4.22
N GLU A 113 -28.98 28.10 -4.37
CA GLU A 113 -29.66 28.25 -5.65
C GLU A 113 -29.20 29.55 -6.34
N THR A 114 -28.69 29.45 -7.57
CA THR A 114 -28.70 30.59 -8.48
C THR A 114 -29.30 30.21 -9.83
N GLY A 115 -30.56 30.61 -10.00
CA GLY A 115 -31.30 30.53 -11.24
C GLY A 115 -30.64 31.33 -12.38
N LYS A 116 -30.69 30.76 -13.57
CA LYS A 116 -30.39 31.44 -14.83
C LYS A 116 -31.67 31.47 -15.68
N THR A 117 -31.95 32.67 -16.16
CA THR A 117 -33.08 33.09 -16.98
C THR A 117 -33.28 32.26 -18.24
N ASP A 118 -34.48 31.72 -18.41
CA ASP A 118 -34.95 30.99 -19.59
C ASP A 118 -35.49 31.99 -20.62
N ASP A 119 -34.75 32.16 -21.71
CA ASP A 119 -35.23 32.74 -22.97
C ASP A 119 -34.83 31.71 -24.07
N THR A 120 -35.21 30.45 -23.85
CA THR A 120 -34.97 29.34 -24.78
C THR A 120 -36.14 29.28 -25.77
N PRO A 121 -35.90 29.30 -27.10
CA PRO A 121 -36.97 29.14 -28.07
C PRO A 121 -37.66 27.79 -27.88
N GLU A 122 -39.00 27.76 -27.84
CA GLU A 122 -39.77 26.52 -27.76
C GLU A 122 -39.43 25.63 -28.98
N ILE A 123 -38.69 24.55 -28.75
CA ILE A 123 -38.41 23.51 -29.75
C ILE A 123 -39.73 22.76 -29.98
N THR A 124 -40.43 23.09 -31.08
CA THR A 124 -41.73 22.49 -31.40
C THR A 124 -41.62 21.39 -32.45
N GLU A 125 -40.62 21.44 -33.32
CA GLU A 125 -40.38 20.43 -34.35
C GLU A 125 -39.05 19.71 -34.10
N LEU A 126 -38.96 18.43 -34.48
CA LEU A 126 -37.73 17.63 -34.36
C LEU A 126 -36.52 18.24 -35.10
N THR A 127 -36.79 19.03 -36.13
CA THR A 127 -35.77 19.73 -36.94
C THR A 127 -35.22 20.98 -36.26
N ASP A 128 -35.86 21.45 -35.19
CA ASP A 128 -35.35 22.57 -34.38
C ASP A 128 -34.24 22.13 -33.41
N ILE A 129 -34.07 20.81 -33.22
CA ILE A 129 -33.03 20.21 -32.38
C ILE A 129 -31.67 20.32 -33.08
N SER A 130 -30.65 20.79 -32.37
CA SER A 130 -29.33 21.03 -32.96
C SER A 130 -28.71 19.74 -33.52
N GLY A 131 -28.46 19.73 -34.83
CA GLY A 131 -27.84 18.60 -35.52
C GLY A 131 -28.80 17.55 -36.08
N VAL A 132 -30.12 17.75 -35.90
CA VAL A 132 -31.18 16.93 -36.51
C VAL A 132 -31.70 17.62 -37.79
N GLY A 133 -31.24 17.16 -38.95
CA GLY A 133 -31.80 17.57 -40.24
C GLY A 133 -33.02 16.73 -40.63
N GLU A 134 -33.72 17.10 -41.72
CA GLU A 134 -34.93 16.40 -42.19
C GLU A 134 -34.79 14.88 -42.30
N ALA A 135 -33.66 14.41 -42.83
CA ALA A 135 -33.37 12.97 -42.99
C ALA A 135 -33.28 12.23 -41.65
N LYS A 136 -32.70 12.86 -40.62
CA LYS A 136 -32.59 12.25 -39.28
C LYS A 136 -33.90 12.38 -38.51
N ALA A 137 -34.62 13.48 -38.70
CA ALA A 137 -35.97 13.63 -38.17
C ALA A 137 -36.94 12.59 -38.77
N GLU A 138 -36.76 12.20 -40.03
CA GLU A 138 -37.51 11.10 -40.65
C GLU A 138 -37.14 9.75 -40.02
N GLY A 139 -35.85 9.48 -39.80
CA GLY A 139 -35.41 8.28 -39.07
C GLY A 139 -35.99 8.18 -37.65
N LEU A 140 -36.01 9.29 -36.90
CA LEU A 140 -36.63 9.35 -35.58
C LEU A 140 -38.15 9.10 -35.63
N ARG A 141 -38.84 9.64 -36.64
CA ARG A 141 -40.28 9.38 -36.86
C ARG A 141 -40.55 7.92 -37.22
N GLU A 142 -39.70 7.29 -38.03
CA GLU A 142 -39.83 5.88 -38.41
C GLU A 142 -39.57 4.95 -37.22
N ALA A 143 -38.65 5.33 -36.33
CA ALA A 143 -38.40 4.65 -35.06
C ALA A 143 -39.49 4.89 -34.00
N GLY A 144 -40.50 5.73 -34.29
CA GLY A 144 -41.64 5.97 -33.40
C GLY A 144 -41.55 7.24 -32.54
N TYR A 145 -40.48 8.01 -32.65
CA TYR A 145 -40.28 9.29 -31.97
C TYR A 145 -40.72 10.44 -32.89
N ALA A 146 -42.04 10.59 -33.03
CA ALA A 146 -42.65 11.58 -33.92
C ALA A 146 -42.72 13.00 -33.34
N THR A 147 -42.64 13.13 -32.01
CA THR A 147 -42.69 14.41 -31.29
C THR A 147 -41.47 14.61 -30.41
N VAL A 148 -41.15 15.88 -30.11
CA VAL A 148 -40.04 16.24 -29.22
C VAL A 148 -40.22 15.62 -27.83
N ASP A 149 -41.45 15.51 -27.33
CA ASP A 149 -41.75 14.89 -26.03
C ASP A 149 -41.49 13.37 -26.00
N GLN A 150 -41.65 12.68 -27.14
CA GLN A 150 -41.30 11.26 -27.24
C GLN A 150 -39.78 11.08 -27.24
N VAL A 151 -39.03 12.02 -27.83
CA VAL A 151 -37.56 12.04 -27.75
C VAL A 151 -37.08 12.39 -26.34
N ARG A 152 -37.79 13.27 -25.61
CA ARG A 152 -37.52 13.56 -24.19
C ARG A 152 -37.60 12.31 -23.33
N GLY A 153 -38.65 11.51 -23.51
CA GLY A 153 -38.90 10.31 -22.70
C GLY A 153 -38.12 9.06 -23.11
N ALA A 154 -37.41 9.08 -24.23
CA ALA A 154 -36.60 7.96 -24.71
C ALA A 154 -35.25 7.92 -24.01
N ASP A 155 -34.71 6.72 -23.79
CA ASP A 155 -33.36 6.58 -23.27
C ASP A 155 -32.31 6.94 -24.34
N GLN A 156 -31.14 7.40 -23.89
CA GLN A 156 -30.07 7.80 -24.80
C GLN A 156 -29.65 6.66 -25.73
N ASP A 157 -29.64 5.43 -25.22
CA ASP A 157 -29.26 4.24 -25.98
C ASP A 157 -30.30 3.89 -27.05
N GLU A 158 -31.59 4.03 -26.74
CA GLU A 158 -32.68 3.80 -27.70
C GLU A 158 -32.65 4.82 -28.85
N LEU A 159 -32.34 6.09 -28.55
CA LEU A 159 -32.17 7.12 -29.57
C LEU A 159 -30.92 6.88 -30.42
N ALA A 160 -29.90 6.25 -29.87
CA ALA A 160 -28.64 5.97 -30.56
C ALA A 160 -28.72 4.78 -31.53
N ASP A 161 -29.72 3.91 -31.36
CA ASP A 161 -30.01 2.79 -32.25
C ASP A 161 -30.78 3.21 -33.52
N VAL A 162 -31.25 4.46 -33.59
CA VAL A 162 -31.95 5.00 -34.75
C VAL A 162 -30.97 5.26 -35.89
N ASP A 163 -31.33 4.83 -37.10
CA ASP A 163 -30.53 4.98 -38.32
C ASP A 163 -30.07 6.43 -38.54
N GLY A 164 -28.77 6.67 -38.36
CA GLY A 164 -28.13 7.98 -38.55
C GLY A 164 -28.05 8.88 -37.31
N VAL A 165 -28.59 8.43 -36.16
CA VAL A 165 -28.44 9.07 -34.86
C VAL A 165 -27.49 8.23 -34.02
N GLY A 166 -26.17 8.41 -34.16
CA GLY A 166 -25.22 7.69 -33.30
C GLY A 166 -25.23 8.21 -31.86
N MET A 167 -24.59 7.47 -30.94
CA MET A 167 -24.46 7.82 -29.50
C MET A 167 -24.10 9.28 -29.23
N ALA A 168 -23.14 9.83 -29.98
CA ALA A 168 -22.70 11.23 -29.82
C ALA A 168 -23.74 12.27 -30.27
N LEU A 169 -24.68 11.90 -31.14
CA LEU A 169 -25.81 12.76 -31.52
C LEU A 169 -26.98 12.56 -30.56
N ALA A 170 -27.26 11.33 -30.13
CA ALA A 170 -28.28 11.03 -29.13
C ALA A 170 -28.05 11.80 -27.83
N ALA A 171 -26.81 11.81 -27.31
CA ALA A 171 -26.45 12.61 -26.13
C ALA A 171 -26.69 14.11 -26.32
N ARG A 172 -26.42 14.64 -27.53
CA ARG A 172 -26.63 16.07 -27.84
C ARG A 172 -28.12 16.40 -27.94
N ILE A 173 -28.90 15.52 -28.57
CA ILE A 173 -30.36 15.65 -28.68
C ILE A 173 -30.97 15.68 -27.28
N LYS A 174 -30.56 14.75 -26.40
CA LYS A 174 -31.04 14.66 -25.01
C LYS A 174 -30.71 15.93 -24.22
N ALA A 175 -29.49 16.45 -24.36
CA ALA A 175 -29.06 17.69 -23.71
C ALA A 175 -29.82 18.93 -24.20
N ASP A 176 -30.15 19.01 -25.50
CA ASP A 176 -30.89 20.14 -26.07
C ASP A 176 -32.39 20.12 -25.71
N VAL A 177 -32.94 18.92 -25.58
CA VAL A 177 -34.38 18.70 -25.43
C VAL A 177 -34.79 18.63 -23.94
N GLY A 178 -33.82 18.37 -23.04
CA GLY A 178 -33.96 18.42 -21.59
C GLY A 178 -34.70 17.22 -21.01
N ASP A 179 -34.15 16.62 -19.95
CA ASP A 179 -34.84 15.58 -19.19
C ASP A 179 -35.98 16.20 -18.38
N VAL A 180 -37.21 15.86 -18.73
CA VAL A 180 -38.38 16.13 -17.88
C VAL A 180 -38.59 14.89 -17.03
N GLU A 181 -38.59 15.07 -15.71
CA GLU A 181 -38.98 14.04 -14.75
C GLU A 181 -40.40 13.55 -15.09
N ILE A 182 -40.47 12.33 -15.59
CA ILE A 182 -41.73 11.63 -15.85
C ILE A 182 -42.31 11.25 -14.49
N THR A 183 -43.41 11.88 -14.11
CA THR A 183 -44.23 11.45 -12.97
C THR A 183 -44.80 10.06 -13.24
N GLU A 184 -44.44 9.12 -12.38
CA GLU A 184 -44.81 7.71 -12.41
C GLU A 184 -46.31 7.50 -12.18
N GLU A 185 -47.05 7.14 -13.23
CA GLU A 185 -48.30 6.37 -13.11
C GLU A 185 -48.42 5.39 -14.27
N VAL A 186 -47.68 4.28 -14.22
CA VAL A 186 -48.05 3.04 -14.91
C VAL A 186 -47.78 1.86 -13.98
N GLU A 187 -48.85 1.34 -13.39
CA GLU A 187 -48.86 0.11 -12.60
C GLU A 187 -48.37 -1.07 -13.44
N ALA A 188 -47.23 -1.64 -13.07
CA ALA A 188 -46.82 -2.99 -13.41
C ALA A 188 -46.52 -3.73 -12.11
N GLU A 189 -47.27 -4.81 -11.86
CA GLU A 189 -47.02 -5.74 -10.76
C GLU A 189 -45.60 -6.32 -10.92
N VAL A 190 -44.66 -5.78 -10.16
CA VAL A 190 -43.32 -6.33 -9.95
C VAL A 190 -43.39 -7.10 -8.64
N GLU A 191 -43.03 -8.38 -8.67
CA GLU A 191 -42.78 -9.17 -7.46
C GLU A 191 -41.88 -8.36 -6.53
N GLU A 192 -42.30 -8.15 -5.28
CA GLU A 192 -41.44 -7.63 -4.22
C GLU A 192 -40.22 -8.57 -4.09
N GLU A 193 -39.13 -8.24 -4.79
CA GLU A 193 -37.80 -8.62 -4.34
C GLU A 193 -37.59 -7.85 -3.04
N GLU A 194 -37.40 -8.60 -1.94
CA GLU A 194 -36.97 -8.06 -0.66
C GLU A 194 -35.83 -7.07 -0.91
N GLU A 195 -36.06 -5.79 -0.61
CA GLU A 195 -34.97 -4.83 -0.43
C GLU A 195 -33.98 -5.48 0.54
N PRO A 196 -32.67 -5.53 0.21
CA PRO A 196 -31.70 -6.06 1.16
C PRO A 196 -31.81 -5.20 2.42
N GLU A 197 -32.13 -5.85 3.55
CA GLU A 197 -32.08 -5.24 4.86
C GLU A 197 -30.77 -4.43 4.94
N GLU A 198 -30.88 -3.13 5.24
CA GLU A 198 -29.74 -2.25 5.49
C GLU A 198 -28.75 -3.03 6.35
N GLU A 199 -27.53 -3.27 5.81
CA GLU A 199 -26.45 -3.89 6.57
C GLU A 199 -26.25 -3.02 7.81
N GLU A 200 -26.83 -3.43 8.94
CA GLU A 200 -26.57 -2.80 10.23
C GLU A 200 -25.04 -2.73 10.35
N ASP A 201 -24.49 -1.56 10.66
CA ASP A 201 -23.06 -1.36 10.86
C ASP A 201 -22.60 -2.21 12.07
N LEU A 202 -22.44 -3.51 11.88
CA LEU A 202 -22.04 -4.43 12.94
C LEU A 202 -20.57 -4.15 13.25
N GLU A 203 -20.28 -3.75 14.48
CA GLU A 203 -18.92 -3.42 14.91
C GLU A 203 -18.01 -4.64 14.73
N THR A 204 -17.02 -4.55 13.84
CA THR A 204 -16.03 -5.61 13.62
C THR A 204 -14.79 -5.39 14.49
N GLU A 205 -14.27 -6.47 15.10
CA GLU A 205 -13.03 -6.42 15.87
C GLU A 205 -12.02 -7.49 15.41
N LEU A 206 -10.72 -7.17 15.51
CA LEU A 206 -9.64 -8.09 15.16
C LEU A 206 -9.41 -9.11 16.28
N ARG A 207 -9.70 -10.39 16.01
CA ARG A 207 -9.45 -11.51 16.93
C ARG A 207 -8.34 -12.42 16.40
N PRO A 208 -7.44 -12.92 17.28
CA PRO A 208 -6.42 -13.88 16.86
C PRO A 208 -7.01 -15.29 16.71
N ARG A 209 -6.52 -16.04 15.73
CA ARG A 209 -6.87 -17.46 15.55
C ARG A 209 -6.26 -18.36 16.63
N GLY A 210 -6.97 -19.43 16.96
CA GLY A 210 -6.50 -20.53 17.80
C GLY A 210 -6.40 -20.23 19.30
N LEU A 211 -5.72 -21.12 20.02
CA LEU A 211 -5.71 -21.16 21.49
C LEU A 211 -4.66 -20.20 22.11
N VAL A 212 -4.84 -18.89 21.93
CA VAL A 212 -3.88 -17.87 22.40
C VAL A 212 -3.72 -17.85 23.92
N GLU A 213 -4.79 -18.09 24.68
CA GLU A 213 -4.75 -18.05 26.15
C GLU A 213 -4.23 -19.35 26.80
N LYS A 214 -3.93 -20.38 26.00
CA LYS A 214 -3.44 -21.66 26.54
C LYS A 214 -2.13 -21.44 27.30
N THR A 215 -2.04 -22.00 28.50
CA THR A 215 -0.87 -21.97 29.39
C THR A 215 -0.37 -23.41 29.57
N PRO A 216 0.96 -23.64 29.63
CA PRO A 216 1.49 -24.99 29.78
C PRO A 216 1.34 -25.53 31.20
N ASP A 217 1.30 -26.85 31.30
CA ASP A 217 1.39 -27.56 32.58
C ASP A 217 2.87 -27.77 32.95
N LEU A 218 3.37 -26.99 33.91
CA LEU A 218 4.76 -27.04 34.38
C LEU A 218 4.85 -27.62 35.80
N ASP A 219 5.98 -28.26 36.10
CA ASP A 219 6.29 -28.67 37.48
C ASP A 219 6.65 -27.46 38.36
N GLU A 220 6.43 -27.59 39.68
CA GLU A 220 6.65 -26.52 40.66
C GLU A 220 8.09 -25.96 40.64
N GLU A 221 9.09 -26.81 40.35
CA GLU A 221 10.48 -26.39 40.28
C GLU A 221 10.75 -25.57 39.03
N THR A 222 10.27 -26.02 37.87
CA THR A 222 10.36 -25.29 36.60
C THR A 222 9.64 -23.96 36.68
N GLU A 223 8.44 -23.89 37.26
CA GLU A 223 7.73 -22.64 37.47
C GLU A 223 8.51 -21.67 38.35
N ARG A 224 9.07 -22.15 39.48
CA ARG A 224 9.95 -21.35 40.36
C ARG A 224 11.18 -20.83 39.61
N LEU A 225 11.85 -21.66 38.83
CA LEU A 225 13.04 -21.27 38.06
C LEU A 225 12.68 -20.29 36.94
N LEU A 226 11.49 -20.42 36.34
CA LEU A 226 11.00 -19.52 35.31
C LEU A 226 10.73 -18.13 35.90
N ALA A 227 10.11 -18.08 37.08
CA ALA A 227 9.94 -16.84 37.84
C ALA A 227 11.29 -16.22 38.23
N GLN A 228 12.26 -17.03 38.68
CA GLN A 228 13.62 -16.56 38.97
C GLN A 228 14.29 -15.95 37.74
N ARG A 229 14.16 -16.58 36.56
CA ARG A 229 14.69 -16.06 35.29
C ARG A 229 14.06 -14.72 34.92
N ARG A 230 12.75 -14.55 35.13
CA ARG A 230 12.06 -13.28 34.88
C ARG A 230 12.50 -12.18 35.84
N ALA A 231 12.80 -12.54 37.10
CA ALA A 231 13.24 -11.59 38.12
C ALA A 231 14.71 -11.16 37.97
N VAL A 232 15.59 -12.06 37.50
CA VAL A 232 17.01 -11.78 37.29
C VAL A 232 17.23 -11.35 35.85
N GLU A 233 17.31 -10.04 35.62
CA GLU A 233 17.61 -9.49 34.31
C GLU A 233 19.08 -9.64 33.95
N ASN A 234 19.34 -10.10 32.73
CA ASN A 234 20.68 -10.10 32.16
C ASN A 234 21.03 -8.72 31.59
N PRO A 235 22.31 -8.30 31.66
CA PRO A 235 22.77 -7.11 30.95
C PRO A 235 22.50 -7.21 29.43
N SER A 236 22.39 -6.07 28.74
CA SER A 236 22.16 -6.03 27.28
C SER A 236 23.26 -6.68 26.44
N PHE A 237 24.47 -6.85 27.00
CA PHE A 237 25.67 -7.38 26.33
C PHE A 237 26.00 -6.72 24.99
N GLU A 238 25.66 -5.44 24.82
CA GLU A 238 25.99 -4.71 23.59
C GLU A 238 27.50 -4.47 23.49
N ARG A 239 27.98 -4.24 22.26
CA ARG A 239 29.39 -3.89 22.01
C ARG A 239 29.81 -2.63 22.76
N GLN A 240 31.06 -2.59 23.24
CA GLN A 240 31.61 -1.39 23.87
C GLN A 240 31.54 -0.18 22.92
N ASP A 241 31.15 0.97 23.46
CA ASP A 241 31.11 2.25 22.74
C ASP A 241 30.24 2.28 21.45
N HIS A 242 29.31 1.33 21.26
CA HIS A 242 28.41 1.32 20.10
C HIS A 242 27.56 2.61 20.02
N HIS A 243 26.99 3.04 21.15
CA HIS A 243 26.23 4.29 21.27
C HIS A 243 27.05 5.56 20.95
N LYS A 244 28.39 5.49 20.88
CA LYS A 244 29.23 6.66 20.56
C LYS A 244 29.44 6.86 19.06
N LYS A 245 29.22 5.82 18.24
CA LYS A 245 29.54 5.84 16.81
C LYS A 245 28.56 4.97 16.03
N LYS A 246 27.79 5.56 15.11
CA LYS A 246 26.81 4.86 14.25
C LYS A 246 27.39 3.64 13.51
N ARG A 247 28.63 3.76 12.98
CA ARG A 247 29.33 2.65 12.31
C ARG A 247 29.66 1.43 13.20
N ILE A 248 29.49 1.54 14.52
CA ILE A 248 29.75 0.45 15.46
C ILE A 248 28.40 -0.16 15.82
N PRO A 249 28.08 -1.38 15.33
CA PRO A 249 26.81 -2.03 15.65
C PRO A 249 26.75 -2.45 17.12
N SER A 250 25.53 -2.64 17.62
CA SER A 250 25.23 -3.14 18.97
C SER A 250 25.70 -4.59 19.18
N SER A 251 25.82 -5.38 18.11
CA SER A 251 26.27 -6.77 18.15
C SER A 251 27.58 -6.97 18.92
N TRP A 252 27.52 -7.83 19.93
CA TRP A 252 28.62 -8.10 20.85
C TRP A 252 29.92 -8.48 20.14
N ARG A 253 31.05 -7.93 20.62
CA ARG A 253 32.39 -8.32 20.19
C ARG A 253 33.31 -8.42 21.40
N ARG A 254 34.08 -9.50 21.46
CA ARG A 254 35.08 -9.71 22.52
C ARG A 254 36.02 -8.52 22.63
N LEU A 255 36.22 -8.02 23.84
CA LEU A 255 37.05 -6.86 24.09
C LEU A 255 38.53 -7.19 23.92
N ARG A 256 39.20 -6.49 23.00
CA ARG A 256 40.62 -6.75 22.68
C ARG A 256 41.56 -5.69 23.21
N GLY A 257 41.17 -4.41 23.26
CA GLY A 257 42.10 -3.31 23.52
C GLY A 257 42.69 -3.26 24.94
N ASP A 258 43.99 -3.00 25.05
CA ASP A 258 44.73 -3.07 26.33
C ASP A 258 44.28 -2.11 27.41
N ARG A 259 43.88 -0.92 26.97
CA ARG A 259 43.40 0.15 27.84
C ARG A 259 41.89 0.20 27.93
N SER A 260 41.16 -0.77 27.36
CA SER A 260 39.70 -0.80 27.43
C SER A 260 39.26 -0.86 28.88
N LYS A 261 38.42 0.10 29.27
CA LYS A 261 37.91 0.21 30.64
C LYS A 261 36.94 -0.91 30.97
N ARG A 262 36.12 -1.33 30.00
CA ARG A 262 35.22 -2.47 30.15
C ARG A 262 36.00 -3.78 30.28
N ARG A 263 37.05 -3.98 29.47
CA ARG A 263 37.92 -5.18 29.57
C ARG A 263 38.62 -5.28 30.93
N ARG A 264 38.95 -4.13 31.52
CA ARG A 264 39.54 -4.04 32.87
C ARG A 264 38.53 -4.17 34.00
N GLY A 265 37.23 -4.39 33.71
CA GLY A 265 36.19 -4.53 34.74
C GLY A 265 35.86 -3.22 35.47
N VAL A 266 36.09 -2.05 34.87
CA VAL A 266 35.73 -0.78 35.51
C VAL A 266 34.21 -0.65 35.58
N LYS A 267 33.67 -0.55 36.80
CA LYS A 267 32.23 -0.38 37.07
C LYS A 267 31.66 0.80 36.26
N GLY A 268 30.48 0.59 35.68
CA GLY A 268 29.79 1.59 34.84
C GLY A 268 30.14 1.54 33.35
N LYS A 269 30.97 0.60 32.91
CA LYS A 269 31.25 0.38 31.47
C LYS A 269 30.49 -0.78 30.84
N GLY A 270 29.55 -1.38 31.59
CA GLY A 270 28.79 -2.56 31.19
C GLY A 270 29.50 -3.86 31.58
N ALA A 271 28.72 -4.93 31.72
CA ALA A 271 29.22 -6.27 32.00
C ALA A 271 29.99 -6.86 30.81
N ASP A 272 30.99 -7.69 31.06
CA ASP A 272 31.58 -8.56 30.04
C ASP A 272 30.80 -9.88 30.00
N VAL A 273 30.80 -10.57 28.85
CA VAL A 273 30.14 -11.89 28.73
C VAL A 273 30.96 -12.92 29.49
N ASP A 274 30.31 -13.65 30.39
CA ASP A 274 30.92 -14.63 31.29
C ASP A 274 30.00 -15.86 31.47
N PRO A 275 30.55 -17.07 31.70
CA PRO A 275 29.75 -18.27 31.97
C PRO A 275 28.86 -18.21 33.23
N GLY A 276 28.95 -17.17 34.06
CA GLY A 276 28.04 -16.96 35.20
C GLY A 276 26.66 -16.37 34.87
N TYR A 277 26.45 -15.86 33.66
CA TYR A 277 25.17 -15.25 33.23
C TYR A 277 24.09 -16.17 32.63
N PRO A 278 24.38 -17.38 32.12
CA PRO A 278 23.33 -18.25 31.57
C PRO A 278 22.21 -18.51 32.57
N SER A 279 20.97 -18.50 32.07
CA SER A 279 19.79 -18.90 32.86
C SER A 279 19.85 -20.38 33.27
N PRO A 280 19.10 -20.79 34.32
CA PRO A 280 19.05 -22.18 34.75
C PRO A 280 18.69 -23.12 33.60
N GLU A 281 19.33 -24.29 33.56
CA GLU A 281 19.25 -25.22 32.43
C GLU A 281 17.82 -25.66 32.13
N ALA A 282 17.03 -25.97 33.17
CA ALA A 282 15.64 -26.42 33.04
C ALA A 282 14.71 -25.41 32.34
N VAL A 283 14.99 -24.10 32.42
CA VAL A 283 14.13 -23.04 31.85
C VAL A 283 14.81 -22.24 30.74
N ARG A 284 16.00 -22.68 30.31
CA ARG A 284 16.77 -22.01 29.27
C ARG A 284 16.11 -22.25 27.92
N GLY A 285 15.76 -21.17 27.23
CA GLY A 285 15.12 -21.24 25.91
C GLY A 285 13.59 -21.38 25.93
N LEU A 286 12.97 -21.52 27.11
CA LEU A 286 11.50 -21.49 27.21
C LEU A 286 10.94 -20.10 26.88
N HIS A 287 9.80 -20.06 26.20
CA HIS A 287 9.02 -18.84 25.99
C HIS A 287 8.70 -18.16 27.34
N PRO A 288 8.47 -16.84 27.40
CA PRO A 288 8.01 -16.18 28.63
C PRO A 288 6.78 -16.84 29.25
N SER A 289 5.86 -17.41 28.47
CA SER A 289 4.71 -18.16 28.99
C SER A 289 5.06 -19.53 29.58
N GLY A 290 6.26 -20.05 29.31
CA GLY A 290 6.74 -21.35 29.82
C GLY A 290 6.76 -22.48 28.79
N PHE A 291 6.21 -22.28 27.58
CA PHE A 291 6.26 -23.29 26.53
C PHE A 291 7.67 -23.49 25.98
N GLU A 292 7.98 -24.73 25.60
CA GLU A 292 9.06 -25.04 24.67
C GLU A 292 8.64 -24.68 23.24
N GLU A 293 9.44 -23.88 22.53
CA GLU A 293 9.07 -23.43 21.19
C GLU A 293 9.46 -24.46 20.11
N VAL A 294 8.48 -24.89 19.31
CA VAL A 294 8.69 -25.75 18.14
C VAL A 294 8.50 -24.93 16.87
N ARG A 295 9.51 -24.90 16.00
CA ARG A 295 9.44 -24.16 14.73
C ARG A 295 8.82 -25.02 13.64
N VAL A 296 7.75 -24.53 13.03
CA VAL A 296 6.94 -25.27 12.05
C VAL A 296 6.94 -24.58 10.67
N HIS A 297 6.98 -25.38 9.62
CA HIS A 297 6.97 -24.92 8.22
C HIS A 297 5.78 -25.45 7.41
N ARG A 298 5.24 -26.60 7.80
CA ARG A 298 4.19 -27.35 7.10
C ARG A 298 3.22 -27.95 8.12
N PRO A 299 1.98 -28.26 7.71
CA PRO A 299 1.01 -28.90 8.61
C PRO A 299 1.52 -30.22 9.20
N ALA A 300 2.23 -31.03 8.42
CA ALA A 300 2.85 -32.28 8.89
C ALA A 300 3.93 -32.09 9.97
N ASP A 301 4.50 -30.90 10.15
CA ASP A 301 5.48 -30.69 11.23
C ASP A 301 4.79 -30.49 12.60
N LEU A 302 3.44 -30.49 12.65
CA LEU A 302 2.65 -30.55 13.87
C LEU A 302 2.59 -31.97 14.47
N ASP A 303 2.90 -32.99 13.67
CA ASP A 303 2.87 -34.39 14.10
C ASP A 303 3.90 -34.63 15.23
N GLY A 304 3.40 -35.02 16.40
CA GLY A 304 4.23 -35.34 17.57
C GLY A 304 4.58 -34.16 18.48
N VAL A 305 3.98 -32.99 18.25
CA VAL A 305 4.06 -31.85 19.16
C VAL A 305 3.09 -32.03 20.33
N ASP A 306 3.60 -31.91 21.56
CA ASP A 306 2.78 -32.00 22.78
C ASP A 306 2.25 -30.62 23.17
N GLY A 307 0.97 -30.36 22.90
CA GLY A 307 0.35 -29.04 23.11
C GLY A 307 0.30 -28.58 24.57
N ASP A 308 0.54 -29.45 25.55
CA ASP A 308 0.50 -29.08 26.98
C ASP A 308 1.86 -28.55 27.47
N ARG A 309 2.95 -28.88 26.76
CA ARG A 309 4.32 -28.44 27.09
C ARG A 309 4.97 -27.59 26.01
N GLN A 310 4.53 -27.75 24.77
CA GLN A 310 5.12 -27.14 23.58
C GLN A 310 4.13 -26.20 22.91
N ALA A 311 4.64 -25.10 22.38
CA ALA A 311 3.89 -24.19 21.53
C ALA A 311 4.61 -24.03 20.20
N VAL A 312 3.83 -23.81 19.15
CA VAL A 312 4.33 -23.73 17.79
C VAL A 312 4.60 -22.28 17.39
N ARG A 313 5.75 -22.04 16.77
CA ARG A 313 6.05 -20.81 16.05
C ARG A 313 6.12 -21.10 14.56
N ILE A 314 5.18 -20.55 13.80
CA ILE A 314 5.15 -20.68 12.35
C ILE A 314 6.27 -19.82 11.77
N ALA A 315 7.09 -20.38 10.90
CA ALA A 315 8.16 -19.63 10.25
C ALA A 315 7.60 -18.49 9.38
N ALA A 316 8.27 -17.33 9.38
CA ALA A 316 7.84 -16.15 8.63
C ALA A 316 7.74 -16.39 7.10
N SER A 317 8.52 -17.34 6.56
CA SER A 317 8.47 -17.69 5.13
C SER A 317 7.22 -18.49 4.71
N VAL A 318 6.35 -18.85 5.65
CA VAL A 318 5.10 -19.56 5.37
C VAL A 318 4.02 -18.56 5.01
N GLY A 319 3.53 -18.59 3.77
CA GLY A 319 2.46 -17.70 3.30
C GLY A 319 1.07 -18.04 3.85
N ALA A 320 0.15 -17.07 3.77
CA ALA A 320 -1.19 -17.09 4.38
C ALA A 320 -1.98 -18.39 4.14
N ARG A 321 -2.07 -18.85 2.88
CA ARG A 321 -2.80 -20.09 2.52
C ARG A 321 -2.32 -21.33 3.30
N LYS A 322 -1.01 -21.41 3.58
CA LYS A 322 -0.47 -22.54 4.35
C LYS A 322 -0.58 -22.28 5.85
N ARG A 323 -0.47 -21.02 6.29
CA ARG A 323 -0.66 -20.62 7.69
C ARG A 323 -2.06 -20.99 8.18
N GLU A 324 -3.10 -20.66 7.40
CA GLU A 324 -4.48 -21.01 7.70
C GLU A 324 -4.64 -22.50 8.04
N ARG A 325 -4.11 -23.38 7.17
CA ARG A 325 -4.16 -24.84 7.39
C ARG A 325 -3.37 -25.31 8.61
N ILE A 326 -2.27 -24.62 8.94
CA ILE A 326 -1.46 -24.95 10.12
C ILE A 326 -2.19 -24.50 11.38
N GLU A 327 -2.82 -23.33 11.36
CA GLU A 327 -3.53 -22.75 12.49
C GLU A 327 -4.78 -23.57 12.84
N GLU A 328 -5.59 -23.94 11.84
CA GLU A 328 -6.74 -24.83 12.00
C GLU A 328 -6.34 -26.19 12.61
N GLN A 329 -5.35 -26.85 12.02
CA GLN A 329 -4.87 -28.14 12.53
C GLN A 329 -4.21 -28.05 13.91
N ALA A 330 -3.54 -26.94 14.21
CA ALA A 330 -2.95 -26.71 15.51
C ALA A 330 -4.03 -26.53 16.58
N GLU A 331 -5.10 -25.81 16.27
CA GLU A 331 -6.26 -25.64 17.16
C GLU A 331 -6.95 -26.98 17.44
N ASP A 332 -7.22 -27.77 16.39
CA ASP A 332 -7.78 -29.12 16.51
C ASP A 332 -6.92 -30.05 17.36
N ALA A 333 -5.59 -29.94 17.24
CA ALA A 333 -4.63 -30.68 18.04
C ALA A 333 -4.43 -30.12 19.45
N GLY A 334 -5.08 -29.01 19.81
CA GLY A 334 -4.95 -28.35 21.10
C GLY A 334 -3.61 -27.66 21.32
N ILE A 335 -2.90 -27.28 20.26
CA ILE A 335 -1.57 -26.68 20.28
C ILE A 335 -1.69 -25.15 20.14
N ARG A 336 -1.00 -24.41 21.01
CA ARG A 336 -0.94 -22.93 20.90
C ARG A 336 0.01 -22.50 19.79
N VAL A 337 -0.45 -21.60 18.92
CA VAL A 337 0.38 -20.88 17.97
C VAL A 337 0.84 -19.54 18.58
N LEU A 338 2.15 -19.31 18.63
CA LEU A 338 2.74 -18.11 19.26
C LEU A 338 2.62 -16.84 18.41
N ASN A 339 2.52 -17.00 17.09
CA ASN A 339 2.36 -15.92 16.12
C ASN A 339 1.11 -16.14 15.27
N PRO A 340 -0.10 -15.96 15.85
CA PRO A 340 -1.37 -16.20 15.16
C PRO A 340 -1.66 -15.13 14.11
N THR A 341 -2.46 -15.49 13.12
CA THR A 341 -3.12 -14.55 12.21
C THR A 341 -4.33 -13.92 12.90
N TYR A 342 -4.54 -12.61 12.72
CA TYR A 342 -5.71 -11.89 13.23
C TYR A 342 -6.75 -11.79 12.11
N GLU A 343 -8.01 -12.06 12.43
CA GLU A 343 -9.15 -11.96 11.51
C GLU A 343 -10.23 -11.04 12.08
N GLU A 344 -10.95 -10.37 11.18
CA GLU A 344 -12.06 -9.50 11.53
C GLU A 344 -13.28 -10.37 11.86
N VAL A 345 -13.76 -10.27 13.09
CA VAL A 345 -14.94 -10.98 13.57
C VAL A 345 -15.99 -9.95 13.94
N VAL A 346 -17.21 -10.18 13.47
CA VAL A 346 -18.38 -9.36 13.80
C VAL A 346 -18.70 -9.54 15.29
N VAL A 347 -18.81 -8.43 16.01
CA VAL A 347 -19.21 -8.43 17.43
C VAL A 347 -20.72 -8.19 17.49
N GLU A 348 -21.44 -9.15 18.10
CA GLU A 348 -22.87 -9.06 18.40
C GLU A 348 -23.17 -8.25 19.67
#